data_AF-A0A2A4VTT2-F1
#
_entry.id   AF-A0A2A4VTT2-F1
#
_cell.length_a   1.000
_cell.length_b   1.000
_cell.length_c   1.000
_cell.angle_alpha   90.00
_cell.angle_beta   90.00
_cell.angle_gamma   90.00
#
_symmetry.space_group_name_H-M   'P 1'
#
loop_
_entity.id
_entity.type
_entity.pdbx_description
1 polymer ?
#
loop_
_entity_poly.entity_id
_entity_poly.type
_entity_poly.pdbx_seq_one_letter_code
_entity_poly.pdbx_strand_id
1 'polypeptide(L)'
;MPEVKQKNKPLTNAQKQQRYRERQKAQGKKEMRGYLSAEALVCYELIQQQTNWSDSIILSNAVRLTYAAYKNGQIGLLNNWLNEHEL
;
A
#
# COMPACT_ATOMS: atom_id res chain seq x y z
N MET A 1 -19.01 36.55 26.19
CA MET A 1 -18.92 35.34 27.03
C MET A 1 -17.85 34.43 26.43
N PRO A 2 -16.83 33.97 27.17
CA PRO A 2 -15.82 33.09 26.59
C PRO A 2 -16.33 31.64 26.54
N GLU A 3 -16.26 31.02 25.36
CA GLU A 3 -16.59 29.61 25.13
C GLU A 3 -15.66 28.68 25.93
N VAL A 4 -16.25 27.83 26.76
CA VAL A 4 -15.53 26.80 27.50
C VAL A 4 -15.19 25.67 26.52
N LYS A 5 -13.93 25.61 26.07
CA LYS A 5 -13.39 24.47 25.29
C LYS A 5 -13.57 23.17 26.11
N GLN A 6 -14.49 22.32 25.69
CA GLN A 6 -14.69 21.00 26.29
C GLN A 6 -13.38 20.19 26.17
N LYS A 7 -12.80 19.83 27.32
CA LYS A 7 -11.64 18.92 27.38
C LYS A 7 -12.12 17.54 26.95
N ASN A 8 -11.67 17.08 25.78
CA ASN A 8 -11.91 15.73 25.29
C ASN A 8 -11.52 14.71 26.36
N LYS A 9 -12.45 13.80 26.69
CA LYS A 9 -12.19 12.73 27.65
C LYS A 9 -10.92 11.95 27.25
N PRO A 10 -10.00 11.68 28.17
CA PRO A 10 -8.80 10.92 27.87
C PRO A 10 -9.20 9.53 27.36
N LEU A 11 -8.63 9.13 26.22
CA LEU A 11 -8.87 7.82 25.62
C LEU A 11 -8.42 6.72 26.59
N THR A 12 -9.25 5.70 26.72
CA THR A 12 -8.89 4.48 27.44
C THR A 12 -7.73 3.76 26.74
N ASN A 13 -7.01 2.90 27.47
CA ASN A 13 -5.91 2.12 26.89
C ASN A 13 -6.36 1.26 25.70
N ALA A 14 -7.57 0.70 25.77
CA ALA A 14 -8.18 -0.05 24.67
C ALA A 14 -8.39 0.82 23.41
N GLN A 15 -8.92 2.02 23.58
CA GLN A 15 -9.13 2.96 22.48
C GLN A 15 -7.79 3.47 21.90
N LYS A 16 -6.75 3.64 22.73
CA LYS A 16 -5.40 3.97 22.26
C LYS A 16 -4.81 2.86 21.40
N GLN A 17 -4.93 1.59 21.82
CA GLN A 17 -4.47 0.44 21.04
C GLN A 17 -5.24 0.28 19.74
N GLN A 18 -6.56 0.49 19.75
CA GLN A 18 -7.36 0.49 18.53
C GLN A 18 -6.90 1.59 17.56
N ARG A 19 -6.77 2.84 18.02
CA ARG A 19 -6.24 3.94 17.19
C ARG A 19 -4.83 3.68 16.67
N TYR A 20 -3.98 3.05 17.47
CA TYR A 20 -2.62 2.67 17.04
C TYR A 20 -2.68 1.64 15.91
N ARG A 21 -3.48 0.58 16.05
CA ARG A 21 -3.69 -0.43 14.99
C ARG A 21 -4.27 0.17 13.72
N GLU A 22 -5.24 1.08 13.86
CA GLU A 22 -5.84 1.79 12.72
C GLU A 22 -4.84 2.72 12.03
N ARG A 23 -4.02 3.46 12.80
CA ARG A 23 -2.94 4.30 12.26
C ARG A 23 -1.87 3.48 11.56
N GLN A 24 -1.43 2.37 12.14
CA GLN A 24 -0.45 1.47 11.53
C GLN A 24 -1.01 0.83 10.25
N LYS A 25 -2.28 0.42 10.26
CA LYS A 25 -2.98 -0.08 9.05
C LYS A 25 -3.05 1.00 7.95
N ALA A 26 -3.17 2.27 8.31
CA ALA A 26 -3.20 3.39 7.36
C ALA A 26 -1.80 3.86 6.93
N GLN A 27 -0.78 3.75 7.80
CA GLN A 27 0.61 4.14 7.53
C GLN A 27 1.36 3.12 6.70
N GLY A 28 1.13 1.82 6.94
CA GLY A 28 1.69 0.75 6.09
C GLY A 28 1.30 0.89 4.62
N LYS A 29 0.19 1.59 4.32
CA LYS A 29 -0.27 1.94 2.97
C LYS A 29 0.51 3.06 2.26
N LYS A 30 1.35 3.80 2.99
CA LYS A 30 1.95 5.07 2.53
C LYS A 30 3.45 5.00 2.28
N GLU A 31 4.20 4.14 2.98
CA GLU A 31 5.66 4.15 2.90
C GLU A 31 6.21 3.81 1.49
N MET A 32 5.47 3.02 0.71
CA MET A 32 5.88 2.62 -0.63
C MET A 32 5.61 3.66 -1.72
N ARG A 33 4.68 4.61 -1.49
CA ARG A 33 4.23 5.52 -2.56
C ARG A 33 5.31 6.48 -3.04
N GLY A 34 6.33 6.75 -2.24
CA GLY A 34 7.44 7.64 -2.60
C GLY A 34 8.48 7.01 -3.54
N TYR A 35 8.48 5.68 -3.70
CA TYR A 35 9.44 4.95 -4.53
C TYR A 35 8.84 4.43 -5.84
N LEU A 36 7.53 4.60 -6.03
CA LEU A 36 6.81 4.13 -7.19
C LEU A 36 6.60 5.27 -8.18
N SER A 37 6.71 4.96 -9.48
CA SER A 37 6.24 5.86 -10.53
C SER A 37 4.71 6.01 -10.49
N ALA A 38 4.17 6.94 -11.27
CA ALA A 38 2.73 7.14 -11.33
C ALA A 38 1.99 5.90 -11.87
N GLU A 39 2.57 5.24 -12.87
CA GLU A 39 2.08 4.02 -13.49
C GLU A 39 2.09 2.86 -12.48
N ALA A 40 3.19 2.70 -11.75
CA ALA A 40 3.31 1.69 -10.71
C ALA A 40 2.33 1.93 -9.53
N LEU A 41 1.99 3.19 -9.24
CA LEU A 41 0.94 3.53 -8.27
C LEU A 41 -0.45 3.10 -8.76
N VAL A 42 -0.76 3.29 -10.04
CA VAL A 42 -2.00 2.80 -10.65
C VAL A 42 -2.07 1.28 -10.55
N CYS A 43 -1.00 0.58 -10.94
CA CYS A 43 -0.89 -0.88 -10.79
C CYS A 43 -1.13 -1.32 -9.33
N TYR A 44 -0.50 -0.64 -8.38
CA TYR A 44 -0.69 -0.91 -6.95
C TYR A 44 -2.14 -0.74 -6.51
N GLU A 45 -2.82 0.34 -6.91
CA GLU A 45 -4.22 0.58 -6.56
C GLU A 45 -5.15 -0.46 -7.16
N LEU A 46 -4.94 -0.84 -8.42
CA LEU A 46 -5.70 -1.89 -9.10
C LEU A 46 -5.53 -3.25 -8.41
N ILE A 47 -4.30 -3.65 -8.07
CA ILE A 47 -4.04 -4.89 -7.33
C ILE A 47 -4.74 -4.86 -5.97
N GLN A 48 -4.64 -3.76 -5.24
CA GLN A 48 -5.29 -3.63 -3.92
C GLN A 48 -6.82 -3.75 -4.04
N GLN A 49 -7.44 -3.12 -5.04
CA GLN A 49 -8.89 -3.18 -5.26
C GLN A 49 -9.37 -4.60 -5.60
N GLN A 50 -8.62 -5.32 -6.44
CA GLN A 50 -9.02 -6.65 -6.91
C GLN A 50 -8.76 -7.76 -5.89
N THR A 51 -7.70 -7.63 -5.08
CA THR A 51 -7.24 -8.71 -4.19
C THR A 51 -7.53 -8.46 -2.72
N ASN A 52 -7.77 -7.20 -2.33
CA ASN A 52 -7.83 -6.73 -0.94
C ASN A 52 -6.58 -7.09 -0.12
N TRP A 53 -5.43 -7.29 -0.78
CA TRP A 53 -4.17 -7.57 -0.12
C TRP A 53 -3.60 -6.35 0.61
N SER A 54 -2.81 -6.63 1.65
CA SER A 54 -2.01 -5.61 2.31
C SER A 54 -0.75 -5.30 1.50
N ASP A 55 -0.18 -4.12 1.73
CA ASP A 55 1.06 -3.64 1.10
C ASP A 55 2.20 -4.64 1.18
N SER A 56 2.39 -5.22 2.37
CA SER A 56 3.42 -6.23 2.62
C SER A 56 3.24 -7.46 1.72
N ILE A 57 1.99 -7.90 1.52
CA ILE A 57 1.67 -9.03 0.64
C ILE A 57 1.89 -8.65 -0.82
N ILE A 58 1.38 -7.49 -1.26
CA ILE A 58 1.53 -7.02 -2.64
C ILE A 58 3.01 -6.92 -3.00
N LEU A 59 3.83 -6.28 -2.16
CA LEU A 59 5.25 -6.10 -2.41
C LEU A 59 6.03 -7.42 -2.38
N SER A 60 5.76 -8.27 -1.39
CA SER A 60 6.41 -9.59 -1.30
C SER A 60 6.09 -10.43 -2.55
N ASN A 61 4.85 -10.38 -3.03
CA ASN A 61 4.45 -11.08 -4.24
C ASN A 61 5.04 -10.45 -5.50
N ALA A 62 5.05 -9.13 -5.63
CA ALA A 62 5.64 -8.43 -6.77
C ALA A 62 7.11 -8.83 -6.96
N VAL A 63 7.92 -8.77 -5.90
CA VAL A 63 9.35 -9.16 -5.96
C VAL A 63 9.51 -10.63 -6.39
N ARG A 64 8.70 -11.53 -5.81
CA ARG A 64 8.75 -12.97 -6.13
C ARG A 64 8.33 -13.25 -7.57
N LEU A 65 7.29 -12.58 -8.06
CA LEU A 65 6.79 -12.70 -9.42
C LEU A 65 7.80 -12.14 -10.43
N THR A 66 8.41 -10.98 -10.16
CA THR A 66 9.48 -10.43 -11.00
C THR A 66 10.65 -11.39 -11.11
N TYR A 67 11.08 -12.00 -10.00
CA TYR A 67 12.15 -12.99 -10.03
C TYR A 67 11.73 -14.28 -10.75
N ALA A 68 10.50 -14.75 -10.55
CA ALA A 68 9.97 -15.92 -11.28
C ALA A 68 9.93 -15.67 -12.80
N ALA A 69 9.48 -14.49 -13.23
CA ALA A 69 9.49 -14.08 -14.62
C ALA A 69 10.90 -14.05 -15.21
N TYR A 70 11.88 -13.55 -14.45
CA TYR A 70 13.29 -13.61 -14.84
C TYR A 70 13.77 -15.06 -15.01
N LYS A 71 13.51 -15.93 -14.03
CA LYS A 71 13.92 -17.34 -14.07
C LYS A 71 13.29 -18.13 -15.22
N ASN A 72 12.09 -17.74 -15.64
CA ASN A 72 11.37 -18.36 -16.75
C ASN A 72 11.65 -17.68 -18.11
N GLY A 73 12.54 -16.68 -18.18
CA GLY A 73 12.85 -15.97 -19.43
C GLY A 73 11.73 -15.07 -19.95
N GLN A 74 10.70 -14.80 -19.15
CA GLN A 74 9.52 -14.03 -19.53
C GLN A 74 9.65 -12.53 -19.23
N ILE A 75 10.68 -12.12 -18.48
CA ILE A 75 10.81 -10.73 -18.00
C ILE A 75 10.85 -9.70 -19.13
N GLY A 76 11.50 -9.99 -20.26
CA GLY A 76 11.54 -9.09 -21.41
C GLY A 76 10.18 -8.89 -22.05
N LEU A 77 9.41 -9.99 -22.22
CA LEU A 77 8.05 -9.95 -22.73
C LEU A 77 7.13 -9.12 -21.84
N LEU A 78 7.19 -9.35 -20.53
CA LEU A 78 6.35 -8.63 -19.56
C LEU A 78 6.72 -7.15 -19.48
N ASN A 79 8.01 -6.80 -19.52
CA ASN A 79 8.43 -5.40 -19.54
C ASN A 79 7.97 -4.67 -20.81
N ASN A 80 8.05 -5.32 -21.97
CA ASN A 80 7.53 -4.72 -23.21
C ASN A 80 6.02 -4.51 -23.12
N TRP A 81 5.30 -5.50 -22.59
CA TRP A 81 3.86 -5.39 -22.38
C TRP A 81 3.49 -4.22 -21.45
N LEU A 82 4.22 -4.03 -20.34
CA LEU A 82 4.04 -2.89 -19.44
C LEU A 82 4.24 -1.54 -20.17
N ASN A 83 5.31 -1.41 -20.95
CA ASN A 83 5.59 -0.19 -21.72
C ASN A 83 4.51 0.12 -22.76
N GLU A 84 3.97 -0.90 -23.43
CA GLU A 84 2.91 -0.73 -24.45
C GLU A 84 1.56 -0.31 -23.85
N HIS A 85 1.33 -0.63 -22.57
CA HIS A 85 0.07 -0.34 -21.87
C HIS A 85 0.18 0.80 -20.85
N GLU A 86 1.34 1.46 -20.77
CA GLU A 86 1.63 2.57 -19.85
C GLU A 86 1.40 2.19 -18.37
N LEU A 87 1.93 1.01 -17.97
CA LEU A 87 1.77 0.41 -16.63
C LEU A 87 3.08 0.24 -15.86
#